data_AF-A0A183CWP5-F1
#
_entry.id   AF-A0A183CWP5-F1
#
_cell.length_a   1.000
_cell.length_b   1.000
_cell.length_c   1.000
_cell.angle_alpha   90.00
_cell.angle_beta   90.00
_cell.angle_gamma   90.00
#
_symmetry.space_group_name_H-M   'P 1'
#
loop_
_entity.id
_entity.type
_entity.pdbx_description
1 polymer ?
#
loop_
_entity_poly.entity_id
_entity_poly.type
_entity_poly.pdbx_seq_one_letter_code
_entity_poly.pdbx_strand_id
1 'polypeptide(L)'
;MNSVLLLQVAYGELRKNVTEFALRIAEQCWNMDEIDMLLSQKEGAALADCELRFPRITLALQAHMKSFLASIGVQTAMEGQWHGMWMSYGRTPLQDFSRNVRHIVFYPILATLHALSAGKMVKTFKYPLARLESRLCVYLVH
;
A
#
# COMPACT_ATOMS: atom_id res chain seq x y z
N MET A 1 9.31 -19.10 -37.72
CA MET A 1 8.61 -19.55 -36.49
C MET A 1 9.56 -19.82 -35.33
N ASN A 2 10.69 -20.51 -35.52
CA ASN A 2 11.64 -20.83 -34.44
C ASN A 2 12.29 -19.60 -33.77
N SER A 3 12.56 -18.53 -34.51
CA SER A 3 13.20 -17.32 -33.99
C SER A 3 12.33 -16.53 -33.00
N VAL A 4 11.01 -16.46 -33.21
CA VAL A 4 10.08 -15.75 -32.31
C VAL A 4 9.95 -16.48 -30.98
N LEU A 5 9.91 -17.82 -31.00
CA LEU A 5 9.89 -18.64 -29.79
C LEU A 5 11.19 -18.50 -28.98
N LEU A 6 12.34 -18.50 -29.64
CA LEU A 6 13.63 -18.26 -28.96
C LEU A 6 13.70 -16.88 -28.30
N LEU A 7 13.19 -15.84 -28.96
CA LEU A 7 13.09 -14.49 -28.39
C LEU A 7 12.17 -14.48 -27.16
N GLN A 8 10.99 -15.10 -27.23
CA GLN A 8 10.08 -15.15 -26.08
C GLN A 8 10.69 -15.83 -24.86
N VAL A 9 11.41 -16.94 -25.05
CA VAL A 9 12.10 -17.65 -23.96
C VAL A 9 13.20 -16.76 -23.36
N ALA A 10 14.06 -16.16 -24.20
CA ALA A 10 15.14 -15.30 -23.73
C ALA A 10 14.62 -14.07 -22.97
N TYR A 11 13.56 -13.42 -23.46
CA TYR A 11 12.92 -12.31 -22.75
C TYR A 11 12.24 -12.74 -21.45
N GLY A 12 11.67 -13.94 -21.40
CA GLY A 12 11.11 -14.52 -20.19
C GLY A 12 12.15 -14.72 -19.09
N GLU A 13 13.30 -15.29 -19.45
CA GLU A 13 14.43 -15.45 -18.54
C GLU A 13 15.00 -14.11 -18.08
N LEU A 14 15.17 -13.16 -19.00
CA LEU A 14 15.64 -11.82 -18.67
C LEU A 14 14.71 -11.14 -17.66
N ARG A 15 13.40 -11.19 -17.90
CA ARG A 15 12.39 -10.64 -16.98
C ARG A 15 12.49 -11.28 -15.60
N LYS A 16 12.66 -12.60 -15.54
CA LYS A 16 12.84 -13.33 -14.27
C LYS A 16 14.08 -12.85 -13.53
N ASN A 17 15.22 -12.78 -14.23
CA ASN A 17 16.50 -12.35 -13.65
C ASN A 17 16.44 -10.91 -13.13
N VAL A 18 15.81 -9.99 -13.88
CA VAL A 18 15.62 -8.59 -13.45
C VAL A 18 14.72 -8.51 -12.21
N THR A 19 13.65 -9.32 -12.18
CA THR A 19 12.74 -9.37 -11.03
C THR A 19 13.44 -9.90 -9.77
N GLU A 20 14.24 -10.96 -9.93
CA GLU A 20 15.03 -11.54 -8.84
C GLU A 20 16.11 -10.57 -8.36
N PHE A 21 16.78 -9.88 -9.27
CA PHE A 21 17.76 -8.84 -8.94
C PHE A 21 17.14 -7.73 -8.08
N ALA A 22 15.97 -7.21 -8.48
CA ALA A 22 15.28 -6.18 -7.71
C ALA A 22 14.85 -6.67 -6.32
N LEU A 23 14.42 -7.92 -6.20
CA LEU A 23 14.13 -8.55 -4.91
C LEU A 23 15.39 -8.60 -4.04
N ARG A 24 16.51 -9.09 -4.58
CA ARG A 24 17.76 -9.17 -3.82
C ARG A 24 18.23 -7.80 -3.33
N ILE A 25 18.05 -6.74 -4.12
CA ILE A 25 18.34 -5.37 -3.65
C ILE A 25 17.49 -5.02 -2.42
N ALA A 26 16.17 -5.26 -2.47
CA ALA A 26 15.30 -4.97 -1.33
C ALA A 26 15.65 -5.82 -0.09
N GLU A 27 16.07 -7.06 -0.29
CA GLU A 27 16.51 -7.95 0.81
C GLU A 27 17.85 -7.53 1.43
N GLN A 28 18.68 -6.75 0.73
CA GLN A 28 19.93 -6.21 1.26
C GLN A 28 19.76 -4.90 2.04
N CYS A 29 18.56 -4.30 2.04
CA CYS A 29 18.31 -3.13 2.87
C CYS A 29 18.32 -3.52 4.35
N TRP A 30 19.16 -2.85 5.14
CA TRP A 30 19.37 -3.16 6.56
C TRP A 30 18.32 -2.51 7.46
N ASN A 31 17.86 -1.31 7.07
CA ASN A 31 16.93 -0.49 7.84
C ASN A 31 15.65 -0.19 7.06
N MET A 32 14.56 0.08 7.79
CA MET A 32 13.30 0.52 7.19
C MET A 32 13.42 1.86 6.46
N ASP A 33 14.35 2.73 6.86
CA ASP A 33 14.62 3.99 6.16
C ASP A 33 15.17 3.77 4.74
N GLU A 34 15.99 2.73 4.55
CA GLU A 34 16.52 2.35 3.24
C GLU A 34 15.43 1.77 2.35
N ILE A 35 14.55 0.94 2.92
CA ILE A 35 13.36 0.45 2.24
C ILE A 35 12.44 1.62 1.84
N ASP A 36 12.17 2.55 2.75
CA ASP A 36 11.35 3.74 2.46
C ASP A 36 12.00 4.59 1.35
N MET A 37 13.33 4.76 1.38
CA MET A 37 14.08 5.45 0.33
C MET A 37 14.01 4.72 -1.01
N LEU A 38 14.10 3.40 -1.01
CA LEU A 38 13.98 2.57 -2.22
C LEU A 38 12.58 2.69 -2.84
N LEU A 39 11.53 2.65 -2.01
CA LEU A 39 10.13 2.64 -2.44
C LEU A 39 9.58 4.01 -2.83
N SER A 40 10.13 5.08 -2.26
CA SER A 40 9.74 6.47 -2.54
C SER A 40 10.32 7.04 -3.84
N GLN A 41 11.22 6.31 -4.50
CA GLN A 41 11.77 6.70 -5.80
C GLN A 41 10.66 6.87 -6.85
N LYS A 42 10.65 8.02 -7.51
CA LYS A 42 9.64 8.40 -8.52
C LYS A 42 10.05 8.02 -9.94
N GLU A 43 11.29 7.62 -10.15
CA GLU A 43 11.81 7.26 -11.46
C GLU A 43 11.02 6.10 -12.07
N GLY A 44 10.54 6.31 -13.30
CA GLY A 44 9.74 5.33 -14.03
C GLY A 44 8.26 5.27 -13.61
N ALA A 45 7.85 5.94 -12.53
CA ALA A 45 6.45 5.99 -12.13
C ALA A 45 5.64 6.91 -13.07
N ALA A 46 4.36 6.59 -13.26
CA ALA A 46 3.44 7.47 -13.96
C ALA A 46 3.26 8.79 -13.17
N LEU A 47 3.02 9.90 -13.87
CA LEU A 47 2.85 11.21 -13.24
C LEU A 47 1.76 11.22 -12.15
N ALA A 48 0.69 10.43 -12.35
CA ALA A 48 -0.40 10.28 -11.39
C ALA A 48 0.03 9.58 -10.09
N ASP A 49 1.03 8.69 -10.16
CA ASP A 49 1.52 7.90 -9.02
C ASP A 49 2.61 8.64 -8.23
N CYS A 50 3.18 9.73 -8.77
CA CYS A 50 4.23 10.52 -8.14
C CYS A 50 3.82 11.23 -6.85
N GLU A 51 2.50 11.37 -6.62
CA GLU A 51 1.92 11.92 -5.38
C GLU A 51 1.76 10.85 -4.28
N LEU A 52 1.89 9.57 -4.63
CA LEU A 52 1.87 8.48 -3.67
C LEU A 52 3.17 8.48 -2.84
N ARG A 53 3.06 8.06 -1.58
CA ARG A 53 4.25 7.87 -0.72
C ARG A 53 5.22 6.85 -1.31
N PHE A 54 4.70 5.79 -1.92
CA PHE A 54 5.48 4.67 -2.47
C PHE A 54 5.12 4.39 -3.94
N PRO A 55 5.53 5.25 -4.89
CA PRO A 55 5.20 5.07 -6.31
C PRO A 55 5.76 3.76 -6.89
N ARG A 56 6.92 3.32 -6.39
CA ARG A 56 7.58 2.10 -6.88
C ARG A 56 6.80 0.83 -6.53
N ILE A 57 5.96 0.84 -5.48
CA ILE A 57 5.04 -0.27 -5.19
C ILE A 57 3.99 -0.40 -6.30
N THR A 58 3.41 0.72 -6.75
CA THR A 58 2.44 0.73 -7.86
C THR A 58 3.08 0.23 -9.15
N LEU A 59 4.31 0.66 -9.43
CA LEU A 59 5.07 0.18 -10.58
C LEU A 59 5.34 -1.32 -10.51
N ALA A 60 5.76 -1.83 -9.35
CA ALA A 60 5.99 -3.26 -9.13
C ALA A 60 4.68 -4.09 -9.27
N LEU A 61 3.53 -3.53 -8.87
CA LEU A 61 2.21 -4.11 -9.09
C LEU A 61 1.87 -4.21 -10.58
N GLN A 62 2.06 -3.12 -11.34
CA GLN A 62 1.84 -3.08 -12.79
C GLN A 62 2.77 -4.06 -13.53
N ALA A 63 4.01 -4.22 -13.06
CA ALA A 63 4.99 -5.16 -13.60
C ALA A 63 4.77 -6.62 -13.15
N HIS A 64 3.79 -6.88 -12.28
CA HIS A 64 3.51 -8.18 -11.66
C HIS A 64 4.69 -8.81 -10.92
N MET A 65 5.50 -7.99 -10.23
CA MET A 65 6.67 -8.44 -9.45
C MET A 65 6.25 -8.99 -8.08
N LYS A 66 5.55 -10.14 -8.06
CA LYS A 66 4.95 -10.71 -6.85
C LYS A 66 5.96 -11.00 -5.74
N SER A 67 7.12 -11.52 -6.08
CA SER A 67 8.16 -11.87 -5.10
C SER A 67 8.73 -10.63 -4.40
N PHE A 68 9.02 -9.57 -5.15
CA PHE A 68 9.44 -8.28 -4.60
C PHE A 68 8.39 -7.70 -3.64
N LEU A 69 7.12 -7.69 -4.06
CA LEU A 69 6.03 -7.18 -3.24
C LEU A 69 5.84 -7.99 -1.97
N ALA A 70 6.06 -9.30 -2.01
CA ALA A 70 5.94 -10.19 -0.84
C ALA A 70 7.13 -10.13 0.13
N SER A 71 8.18 -9.37 -0.19
CA SER A 71 9.33 -9.23 0.71
C SER A 71 8.94 -8.56 2.03
N ILE A 72 9.55 -9.01 3.13
CA ILE A 72 9.20 -8.57 4.49
C ILE A 72 9.37 -7.05 4.64
N GLY A 73 10.47 -6.48 4.12
CA GLY A 73 10.70 -5.04 4.18
C GLY A 73 9.60 -4.23 3.48
N VAL A 74 9.21 -4.64 2.27
CA VAL A 74 8.15 -3.97 1.51
C VAL A 74 6.79 -4.13 2.17
N GLN A 75 6.47 -5.32 2.67
CA GLN A 75 5.24 -5.57 3.42
C GLN A 75 5.17 -4.74 4.71
N THR A 76 6.27 -4.64 5.45
CA THR A 76 6.34 -3.84 6.69
C THR A 76 6.15 -2.35 6.41
N ALA A 77 6.80 -1.82 5.35
CA ALA A 77 6.61 -0.42 4.94
C ALA A 77 5.14 -0.17 4.52
N MET A 78 4.57 -1.10 3.75
CA MET A 78 3.18 -1.02 3.31
C MET A 78 2.21 -1.12 4.49
N GLU A 79 2.47 -1.98 5.46
CA GLU A 79 1.69 -2.14 6.68
C GLU A 79 1.69 -0.85 7.51
N GLY A 80 2.84 -0.20 7.65
CA GLY A 80 2.94 1.10 8.32
C GLY A 80 2.09 2.17 7.64
N GLN A 81 2.11 2.22 6.30
CA GLN A 81 1.27 3.15 5.54
C GLN A 81 -0.23 2.77 5.58
N TRP A 82 -0.55 1.48 5.65
CA TRP A 82 -1.91 0.96 5.74
C TRP A 82 -2.59 1.35 7.05
N HIS A 83 -1.89 1.14 8.17
CA HIS A 83 -2.38 1.47 9.50
C HIS A 83 -2.30 2.97 9.79
N GLY A 84 -1.27 3.66 9.31
CA GLY A 84 -1.06 5.08 9.60
C GLY A 84 -0.95 5.33 11.11
N MET A 85 -1.89 6.06 11.71
CA MET A 85 -1.92 6.25 13.18
C MET A 85 -2.61 5.11 13.94
N TRP A 86 -3.15 4.11 13.24
CA TRP A 86 -3.82 2.95 13.83
C TRP A 86 -2.87 1.77 14.06
N MET A 87 -1.61 2.05 14.41
CA MET A 87 -0.59 1.01 14.66
C MET A 87 -0.95 0.05 15.83
N SER A 88 -1.90 0.43 16.69
CA SER A 88 -2.39 -0.40 17.79
C SER A 88 -3.58 -1.30 17.42
N TYR A 89 -4.08 -1.23 16.18
CA TYR A 89 -5.23 -2.02 15.75
C TYR A 89 -4.94 -3.51 15.89
N GLY A 90 -5.85 -4.25 16.53
CA GLY A 90 -5.69 -5.68 16.84
C GLY A 90 -4.98 -5.98 18.17
N ARG A 91 -4.38 -4.99 18.84
CA ARG A 91 -3.74 -5.19 20.16
C ARG A 91 -4.69 -4.97 21.33
N THR A 92 -5.62 -4.04 21.19
CA THR A 92 -6.50 -3.60 22.29
C THR A 92 -7.97 -3.67 21.84
N PRO A 93 -8.67 -4.78 22.12
CA PRO A 93 -10.00 -5.03 21.56
C PRO A 93 -11.03 -3.96 21.99
N LEU A 94 -10.88 -3.39 23.19
CA LEU A 94 -11.76 -2.32 23.67
C LEU A 94 -11.56 -1.02 22.88
N GLN A 95 -10.32 -0.67 22.56
CA GLN A 95 -10.01 0.52 21.76
C GLN A 95 -10.53 0.35 20.34
N ASP A 96 -10.34 -0.84 19.75
CA ASP A 96 -10.77 -1.15 18.39
C ASP A 96 -12.30 -1.20 18.29
N PHE A 97 -12.97 -1.78 19.28
CA PHE A 97 -14.42 -1.71 19.39
C PHE A 97 -14.91 -0.25 19.45
N SER A 98 -14.30 0.59 20.28
CA SER A 98 -14.67 2.02 20.37
C SER A 98 -14.46 2.78 19.05
N ARG A 99 -13.41 2.41 18.29
CA ARG A 99 -13.11 2.97 16.97
C ARG A 99 -14.16 2.53 15.96
N ASN A 100 -14.49 1.24 15.94
CA ASN A 100 -15.47 0.66 15.03
C ASN A 100 -16.87 1.22 15.28
N VAL A 101 -17.33 1.29 16.53
CA VAL A 101 -18.61 1.94 16.87
C VAL A 101 -18.65 3.39 16.39
N ARG A 102 -17.54 4.13 16.55
CA ARG A 102 -17.44 5.52 16.07
C ARG A 102 -17.54 5.62 14.54
N HIS A 103 -16.89 4.69 13.84
CA HIS A 103 -16.90 4.63 12.38
C HIS A 103 -18.15 4.00 11.78
N ILE A 104 -18.99 3.31 12.55
CA ILE A 104 -20.28 2.76 12.11
C ILE A 104 -21.40 3.77 12.40
N VAL A 105 -21.55 4.17 13.67
CA VAL A 105 -22.69 4.98 14.13
C VAL A 105 -22.53 6.45 13.75
N PHE A 106 -21.32 6.99 13.88
CA PHE A 106 -21.04 8.41 13.60
C PHE A 106 -20.45 8.64 12.21
N TYR A 107 -20.41 7.61 11.35
CA TYR A 107 -19.93 7.74 9.97
C TYR A 107 -20.51 8.93 9.20
N PRO A 108 -21.85 9.10 9.09
CA PRO A 108 -22.41 10.16 8.26
C PRO A 108 -21.99 11.56 8.74
N ILE A 109 -21.93 11.76 10.07
CA ILE A 109 -21.53 13.04 10.68
C ILE A 109 -20.03 13.29 10.48
N LEU A 110 -19.18 12.28 10.70
CA LEU A 110 -17.74 12.41 10.52
C LEU A 110 -17.37 12.60 9.04
N ALA A 111 -18.09 11.97 8.12
CA ALA A 111 -17.89 12.13 6.68
C ALA A 111 -18.26 13.55 6.21
N THR A 112 -19.39 14.11 6.66
CA THR A 112 -19.74 15.50 6.33
C THR A 112 -18.76 16.50 6.92
N LEU A 113 -18.31 16.30 8.17
CA LEU A 113 -17.25 17.11 8.78
C LEU A 113 -15.92 17.00 8.03
N HIS A 114 -15.55 15.82 7.55
CA HIS A 114 -14.34 15.65 6.74
C HIS A 114 -14.45 16.40 5.40
N ALA A 115 -15.61 16.33 4.74
CA ALA A 115 -15.86 17.05 3.49
C ALA A 115 -15.81 18.57 3.67
N LEU A 116 -16.46 19.09 4.73
CA LEU A 116 -16.48 20.53 5.04
C LEU A 116 -15.11 21.06 5.51
N SER A 117 -14.35 20.26 6.26
CA SER A 117 -13.04 20.68 6.81
C SER A 117 -11.85 20.43 5.87
N ALA A 118 -12.09 19.98 4.63
CA ALA A 118 -11.06 19.52 3.71
C ALA A 118 -10.05 18.53 4.36
N GLY A 119 -10.54 17.69 5.28
CA GLY A 119 -9.74 16.70 5.99
C GLY A 119 -8.77 17.24 7.05
N LYS A 120 -8.95 18.48 7.53
CA LYS A 120 -8.15 19.04 8.64
C LYS A 120 -8.59 18.51 10.00
N MET A 121 -9.90 18.39 10.25
CA MET A 121 -10.44 18.01 11.57
C MET A 121 -10.42 16.50 11.81
N VAL A 122 -10.70 15.70 10.78
CA VAL A 122 -10.78 14.24 10.91
C VAL A 122 -9.65 13.58 10.11
N LYS A 123 -8.46 13.51 10.70
CA LYS A 123 -7.30 12.87 10.05
C LYS A 123 -7.48 11.36 9.85
N THR A 124 -8.41 10.75 10.58
CA THR A 124 -8.66 9.30 10.56
C THR A 124 -9.04 8.78 9.17
N PHE A 125 -9.81 9.54 8.38
CA PHE A 125 -10.17 9.12 7.01
C PHE A 125 -9.02 9.22 6.00
N LYS A 126 -7.86 9.77 6.38
CA LYS A 126 -6.68 9.73 5.51
C LYS A 126 -6.03 8.34 5.49
N TYR A 127 -6.24 7.54 6.55
CA TYR A 127 -5.65 6.21 6.66
C TYR A 127 -6.44 5.19 5.81
N PRO A 128 -5.75 4.35 5.01
CA PRO A 128 -6.38 3.31 4.20
C PRO A 128 -7.28 2.35 5.01
N LEU A 129 -6.77 1.84 6.14
CA LEU A 129 -7.50 0.89 6.98
C LEU A 129 -8.85 1.44 7.45
N ALA A 130 -8.86 2.64 8.04
CA ALA A 130 -10.09 3.27 8.53
C ALA A 130 -11.11 3.55 7.41
N ARG A 131 -10.63 3.87 6.20
CA ARG A 131 -11.51 4.01 5.02
C ARG A 131 -12.12 2.69 4.58
N LEU A 132 -11.34 1.60 4.62
CA LEU A 132 -11.84 0.27 4.28
C LEU A 132 -12.93 -0.16 5.26
N GLU A 133 -12.67 -0.10 6.56
CA GLU A 133 -13.63 -0.43 7.62
C GLU A 133 -14.94 0.35 7.43
N SER A 134 -14.84 1.67 7.22
CA SER A 134 -16.02 2.50 7.00
C SER A 134 -16.83 2.08 5.76
N ARG A 135 -16.16 1.71 4.66
CA ARG A 135 -16.84 1.24 3.44
C ARG A 135 -17.48 -0.14 3.63
N LEU A 136 -16.80 -1.05 4.33
CA LEU A 136 -17.33 -2.37 4.67
C LEU A 136 -18.58 -2.26 5.55
N CYS A 137 -18.57 -1.35 6.53
CA CYS A 137 -19.70 -1.11 7.40
C CYS A 137 -20.92 -0.60 6.61
N VAL A 138 -20.73 0.33 5.68
CA VAL A 138 -21.81 0.79 4.80
C VAL A 138 -22.31 -0.36 3.93
N TYR A 139 -21.42 -1.17 3.36
CA TYR A 139 -21.79 -2.32 2.53
C TYR A 139 -22.57 -3.40 3.28
N LEU A 140 -22.28 -3.63 4.57
CA LEU A 140 -22.99 -4.64 5.38
C LEU A 140 -24.37 -4.18 5.84
N VAL A 141 -24.59 -2.86 5.94
CA VAL A 141 -25.88 -2.28 6.35
C VAL A 141 -26.84 -2.15 5.16
N HIS A 142 -26.31 -2.11 3.93
CA HIS A 142 -27.05 -2.01 2.66
C HIS A 142 -27.26 -3.37 1.99
#